data_AF-U1GKJ1-F1
#
_entry.id   AF-U1GKJ1-F1
#
_cell.length_a   1.000
_cell.length_b   1.000
_cell.length_c   1.000
_cell.angle_alpha   90.00
_cell.angle_beta   90.00
_cell.angle_gamma   90.00
#
_symmetry.space_group_name_H-M   'P 1'
#
loop_
_entity.id
_entity.type
_entity.pdbx_description
1 polymer ?
#
loop_
_entity_poly.entity_id
_entity_poly.type
_entity_poly.pdbx_seq_one_letter_code
_entity_poly.pdbx_strand_id
1 'polypeptide(L)' 'NITFLIHVVLVDDTWRGGIRRRVVSEIRQLTGAMESGRPVTHLVYRAATGTSPVVFHPEPELLDELVRFDPRVGGML' A
#
# COMPACT_ATOMS: atom_id res chain seq x y z
N ASN A 1 4.77 17.18 1.90
CA ASN A 1 3.48 16.62 1.47
C ASN A 1 3.48 15.14 1.82
N ILE A 2 2.50 14.65 2.59
CA ILE A 2 2.36 13.22 2.94
C ILE A 2 1.13 12.70 2.19
N THR A 3 1.34 11.77 1.26
CA THR A 3 0.26 11.25 0.39
C THR A 3 -0.23 9.87 0.85
N PHE A 4 0.66 9.06 1.42
CA PHE A 4 0.36 7.69 1.84
C PHE A 4 0.80 7.40 3.26
N LEU A 5 0.03 6.53 3.91
CA LEU A 5 0.44 5.79 5.10
C LEU A 5 0.70 4.34 4.68
N ILE A 6 1.93 3.87 4.90
CA ILE A 6 2.35 2.52 4.52
C ILE A 6 2.64 1.74 5.80
N HIS A 7 1.82 0.71 6.04
CA HIS A 7 2.05 -0.23 7.13
C HIS A 7 2.93 -1.38 6.64
N VAL A 8 4.02 -1.62 7.37
CA VAL A 8 5.02 -2.65 7.05
C VAL A 8 5.13 -3.61 8.21
N VAL A 9 5.06 -4.91 7.92
CA VAL A 9 5.26 -5.98 8.90
C VAL A 9 6.62 -6.64 8.68
N LEU A 10 7.30 -6.95 9.78
CA LEU A 10 8.49 -7.79 9.78
C LEU A 10 8.07 -9.25 9.96
N VAL A 11 8.41 -10.10 8.99
CA VAL A 11 8.30 -11.55 9.11
C VAL A 11 9.69 -12.08 9.39
N ASP A 12 9.87 -12.68 10.58
CA ASP A 12 11.15 -13.19 11.04
C ASP A 12 11.15 -14.72 11.14
N ASP A 13 11.69 -15.37 10.11
CA ASP A 13 11.77 -16.82 10.02
C ASP A 13 13.16 -17.36 10.34
N THR A 14 14.06 -16.54 10.86
CA THR A 14 15.48 -16.92 11.08
C THR A 14 15.63 -18.06 12.08
N TRP A 15 14.71 -18.18 13.04
CA TRP A 15 14.74 -19.27 14.04
C TRP A 15 14.51 -20.66 13.43
N ARG A 16 13.89 -20.74 12.24
CA ARG A 16 13.63 -21.97 11.48
C ARG A 16 14.51 -22.11 10.23
N GLY A 17 15.63 -21.39 10.18
CA GLY A 17 16.55 -21.37 9.03
C GLY A 17 16.05 -20.54 7.83
N GLY A 18 14.96 -19.80 7.98
CA GLY A 18 14.46 -18.87 6.98
C GLY A 18 15.15 -17.51 7.02
N ILE A 19 14.59 -16.55 6.29
CA ILE A 19 15.09 -15.18 6.23
C ILE A 19 14.16 -14.22 6.98
N ARG A 20 14.71 -13.06 7.35
CA ARG A 20 13.94 -11.93 7.83
C ARG A 20 13.53 -11.06 6.64
N ARG A 21 12.23 -10.82 6.46
CA ARG A 21 11.71 -9.97 5.37
C ARG A 21 10.72 -8.94 5.89
N ARG A 22 10.73 -7.77 5.27
CA ARG A 22 9.72 -6.73 5.48
C ARG A 22 8.70 -6.80 4.35
N VAL A 23 7.43 -6.77 4.69
CA VAL A 23 6.33 -6.83 3.72
C VAL A 23 5.38 -5.68 3.95
N VAL A 24 4.93 -5.05 2.87
CA VAL A 24 3.84 -4.06 2.94
C VAL A 24 2.56 -4.82 3.22
N SER A 25 1.91 -4.51 4.34
CA SER A 25 0.68 -5.16 4.76
C SER A 25 -0.56 -4.30 4.50
N GLU A 26 -0.41 -2.97 4.50
CA GLU A 26 -1.49 -2.04 4.18
C GLU A 26 -0.93 -0.75 3.58
N ILE A 27 -1.65 -0.17 2.61
CA ILE A 27 -1.41 1.17 2.09
C ILE A 27 -2.73 1.94 2.18
N ARG A 28 -2.68 3.11 2.80
CA ARG A 28 -3.79 4.06 2.82
C ARG A 28 -3.38 5.38 2.17
N GLN A 29 -4.23 5.91 1.32
CA GLN A 29 -4.09 7.26 0.78
C GLN A 29 -4.72 8.27 1.76
N LEU A 30 -4.01 9.36 2.02
CA LEU A 30 -4.59 10.51 2.71
C LEU A 30 -5.41 11.30 1.70
N THR A 31 -6.70 11.53 1.98
CA THR A 31 -7.59 12.24 1.05
C THR A 31 -7.48 13.76 1.16
N GLY A 32 -6.73 14.26 2.15
CA GLY A 32 -6.66 15.68 2.50
C GLY A 32 -7.85 16.19 3.33
N ALA A 33 -8.91 15.39 3.47
CA ALA A 33 -10.03 15.71 4.35
C ALA A 33 -9.75 15.37 5.82
N MET A 34 -10.46 16.06 6.71
CA MET A 34 -10.41 15.86 8.16
C MET A 34 -11.81 15.57 8.69
N GLU A 35 -11.95 14.57 9.55
CA GLU A 35 -13.19 14.24 10.24
C GLU A 35 -12.92 14.07 11.73
N SER A 36 -13.64 14.81 12.58
CA SER A 36 -13.46 14.80 14.04
C SER A 36 -11.99 14.98 14.49
N GLY A 37 -11.24 15.82 13.78
CA GLY A 37 -9.82 16.08 14.05
C GLY A 37 -8.86 14.97 13.61
N ARG A 38 -9.32 13.99 12.83
CA ARG A 38 -8.51 12.89 12.28
C ARG A 38 -8.45 12.96 10.76
N PRO A 39 -7.30 12.67 10.13
CA PRO A 39 -7.22 12.55 8.68
C PRO A 39 -8.13 11.44 8.17
N VAL A 40 -8.90 11.75 7.14
CA VAL A 40 -9.66 10.76 6.39
C VAL A 40 -8.69 10.04 5.46
N THR A 41 -8.85 8.71 5.38
CA THR A 41 -8.00 7.86 4.56
C THR A 41 -8.82 6.94 3.69
N HIS A 42 -8.36 6.70 2.47
CA HIS A 42 -8.88 5.64 1.60
C HIS A 42 -7.97 4.40 1.66
N LEU A 43 -8.56 3.20 1.78
CA LEU A 43 -7.81 1.95 1.76
C LEU A 43 -7.47 1.57 0.32
N VAL A 44 -6.20 1.73 -0.05
CA VAL A 44 -5.72 1.44 -1.41
C VAL A 44 -5.34 -0.03 -1.54
N TYR A 45 -4.60 -0.56 -0.58
CA TYR A 45 -4.10 -1.93 -0.61
C TYR A 45 -4.11 -2.55 0.78
N ARG A 46 -4.44 -3.84 0.85
CA ARG A 46 -4.21 -4.68 2.02
C ARG A 46 -3.75 -6.06 1.58
N ALA A 47 -2.65 -6.54 2.16
CA ALA A 47 -2.16 -7.88 1.89
C ALA A 47 -3.17 -8.94 2.33
N ALA A 48 -3.20 -10.07 1.62
CA ALA A 48 -3.97 -11.23 2.06
C ALA A 48 -3.46 -11.76 3.40
N THR A 49 -4.37 -12.30 4.20
CA THR A 49 -4.08 -13.07 5.42
C THR A 49 -4.62 -14.49 5.26
N GLY A 50 -4.40 -15.36 6.25
CA GLY A 50 -4.99 -16.70 6.23
C GLY A 50 -6.53 -16.70 6.22
N THR A 51 -7.16 -15.58 6.56
CA THR A 51 -8.62 -15.45 6.69
C THR A 51 -9.22 -14.34 5.83
N SER A 52 -8.41 -13.61 5.05
CA SER A 52 -8.90 -12.49 4.25
C SER A 52 -8.15 -12.38 2.93
N PRO A 53 -8.83 -12.13 1.81
CA PRO A 53 -8.18 -11.96 0.52
C PRO A 53 -7.41 -10.63 0.46
N VAL A 54 -6.58 -10.51 -0.58
CA VAL A 54 -5.94 -9.23 -0.94
C VAL A 54 -7.01 -8.20 -1.28
N VAL A 55 -6.79 -6.96 -0.87
CA VAL A 55 -7.57 -5.79 -1.28
C VAL A 55 -6.69 -4.92 -2.15
N PHE A 56 -7.20 -4.48 -3.30
CA PHE A 56 -6.55 -3.49 -4.15
C PHE A 56 -7.61 -2.63 -4.83
N HIS A 57 -7.85 -1.45 -4.28
CA HIS A 57 -8.89 -0.51 -4.72
C HIS A 57 -8.37 0.94 -4.68
N PRO A 58 -7.35 1.30 -5.48
CA PRO A 58 -7.00 2.71 -5.66
C PRO A 58 -8.16 3.48 -6.29
N GLU A 59 -8.29 4.76 -5.94
CA GLU A 59 -9.21 5.67 -6.65
C GLU A 59 -8.69 5.94 -8.07
N PRO A 60 -9.57 6.19 -9.05
CA PRO A 60 -9.17 6.45 -10.44
C PRO A 60 -8.14 7.57 -10.58
N GLU A 61 -8.31 8.67 -9.85
CA GLU A 61 -7.40 9.81 -9.85
C GLU A 61 -6.00 9.40 -9.38
N LEU A 62 -5.93 8.51 -8.39
CA LEU A 62 -4.66 7.98 -7.94
C LEU A 62 -4.00 7.10 -9.01
N LEU A 63 -4.78 6.27 -9.71
CA LEU A 63 -4.24 5.46 -10.80
C LEU A 63 -3.65 6.33 -11.91
N ASP A 64 -4.34 7.41 -12.28
CA ASP A 64 -3.87 8.37 -13.28
C ASP A 64 -2.53 9.01 -12.85
N GLU A 65 -2.37 9.35 -11.57
CA GLU A 65 -1.09 9.86 -11.06
C GLU A 65 0.03 8.81 -11.09
N LEU A 66 -0.32 7.54 -10.84
CA LEU A 66 0.61 6.43 -10.76
C LEU A 66 1.04 5.90 -12.12
N VAL A 67 0.30 6.20 -13.20
CA VAL A 67 0.59 5.69 -14.56
C VAL A 67 2.03 6.00 -15.00
N ARG A 68 2.57 7.15 -14.59
CA ARG A 68 3.94 7.57 -14.91
C ARG A 68 5.02 6.68 -14.29
N PHE A 69 4.64 5.87 -13.31
CA PHE A 69 5.51 4.93 -12.62
C PHE A 69 5.24 3.48 -13.02
N ASP A 70 4.32 3.22 -13.96
CA ASP A 70 4.12 1.86 -14.46
C ASP A 70 5.34 1.45 -15.28
N PRO A 71 6.13 0.44 -14.83
CA PRO A 71 7.31 -0.01 -15.54
C PRO A 71 6.98 -0.60 -16.93
N ARG A 72 5.72 -0.98 -17.19
CA ARG A 72 5.28 -1.44 -18.51
C ARG A 72 5.10 -0.28 -19.49
N VAL A 73 4.84 0.92 -19.00
CA VAL A 73 4.75 2.15 -19.79
C VAL A 73 6.15 2.75 -20.02
N GLY A 74 7.05 2.59 -19.05
CA GLY A 74 8.43 3.08 -19.12
C GLY A 74 9.39 2.29 -20.03
N GLY A 75 8.96 1.20 -20.66
CA GLY A 75 9.75 0.43 -21.64
C GLY A 75 9.62 0.91 -23.10
N MET A 76 8.85 1.97 -23.33
CA MET A 76 8.55 2.52 -24.67
C MET A 76 8.97 4.00 -24.82
N LEU A 77 9.99 4.40 -24.07
CA LEU A 77 10.79 5.63 -24.24
C LEU A 77 12.27 5.23 -24.25
#